data_AF-A0A7U9MP16-F1
#
_entry.id   AF-A0A7U9MP16-F1
#
_cell.length_a   1.000
_cell.length_b   1.000
_cell.length_c   1.000
_cell.angle_alpha   90.00
_cell.angle_beta   90.00
_cell.angle_gamma   90.00
#
_symmetry.space_group_name_H-M   'P 1'
#
loop_
_entity.id
_entity.type
_entity.pdbx_description
1 polymer ?
#
loop_
_entity_poly.entity_id
_entity_poly.type
_entity_poly.pdbx_seq_one_letter_code
_entity_poly.pdbx_strand_id
1 'polypeptide(L)'
;MDKKKKEVRFSSREVDILYILWNAGKPMLASEILAIDQKLKPATVNTALKKMLEKELVVVADFVKSGNVYGRRYKPTITQKDFEMQKFSTTAADLVNALSHNKDTDSVLEELDNLEEIIKKQREKIMKKK
;
A
#
# COMPACT_ATOMS: atom_id res chain seq x y z
N MET A 1 21.55 3.22 -9.51
CA MET A 1 21.69 2.96 -8.06
C MET A 1 20.47 2.18 -7.61
N ASP A 2 20.55 0.86 -7.73
CA ASP A 2 19.48 -0.06 -7.35
C ASP A 2 19.36 -0.08 -5.82
N LYS A 3 18.31 0.59 -5.31
CA LYS A 3 17.92 0.47 -3.92
C LYS A 3 17.44 -0.97 -3.71
N LYS A 4 18.29 -1.80 -3.11
CA LYS A 4 17.93 -3.14 -2.61
C LYS A 4 16.56 -3.06 -1.94
N LYS A 5 15.56 -3.74 -2.50
CA LYS A 5 14.23 -3.92 -1.89
C LYS A 5 14.44 -4.63 -0.56
N LYS A 6 14.56 -3.88 0.52
CA LYS A 6 14.43 -4.42 1.88
C LYS A 6 12.98 -4.93 1.96
N GLU A 7 12.81 -6.21 2.30
CA GLU A 7 11.51 -6.72 2.72
C GLU A 7 11.12 -6.02 4.02
N VAL A 8 10.49 -4.86 3.91
CA VAL A 8 10.06 -4.12 5.09
C VAL A 8 8.83 -4.82 5.64
N ARG A 9 8.94 -5.35 6.85
CA ARG A 9 7.79 -5.92 7.55
C ARG A 9 6.92 -4.80 8.11
N PHE A 10 5.70 -4.72 7.63
CA PHE A 10 4.69 -3.76 8.05
C PHE A 10 3.80 -4.35 9.15
N SER A 11 3.51 -3.56 10.18
CA SER A 11 2.42 -3.86 11.13
C SER A 11 1.10 -3.30 10.61
N SER A 12 -0.04 -3.87 11.05
CA SER A 12 -1.37 -3.41 10.60
C SER A 12 -1.56 -1.89 10.74
N ARG A 13 -1.09 -1.33 11.86
CA ARG A 13 -1.17 0.12 12.14
C ARG A 13 -0.33 0.97 11.17
N GLU A 14 0.85 0.49 10.78
CA GLU A 14 1.68 1.18 9.78
C GLU A 14 1.01 1.16 8.41
N VAL A 15 0.33 0.06 8.08
CA VAL A 15 -0.44 -0.08 6.84
C VAL A 15 -1.65 0.87 6.83
N ASP A 16 -2.39 0.95 7.93
CA ASP A 16 -3.54 1.86 8.06
C ASP A 16 -3.11 3.33 7.85
N ILE A 17 -2.00 3.73 8.46
CA ILE A 17 -1.43 5.08 8.30
C ILE A 17 -0.99 5.32 6.84
N LEU A 18 -0.38 4.33 6.18
CA LEU A 18 0.01 4.46 4.77
C LEU A 18 -1.22 4.68 3.86
N TYR A 19 -2.31 3.94 4.06
CA TYR A 19 -3.54 4.16 3.30
C TYR A 19 -4.12 5.55 3.52
N ILE A 20 -4.11 6.05 4.76
CA ILE A 20 -4.55 7.43 5.04
C ILE A 20 -3.69 8.44 4.25
N LEU A 21 -2.37 8.27 4.29
CA LEU A 21 -1.43 9.15 3.59
C LEU A 21 -1.58 9.09 2.05
N TRP A 22 -1.78 7.90 1.49
CA TRP A 22 -2.02 7.74 0.04
C TRP A 22 -3.35 8.35 -0.39
N ASN A 23 -4.42 8.09 0.37
CA ASN A 23 -5.75 8.63 0.08
C ASN A 23 -5.78 10.16 0.19
N ALA A 24 -5.03 10.74 1.12
CA ALA A 24 -4.93 12.19 1.26
C ALA A 24 -4.15 12.84 0.10
N GLY A 25 -3.25 12.11 -0.56
CA GLY A 25 -2.44 12.60 -1.69
C GLY A 25 -1.47 13.74 -1.35
N LYS A 26 -1.35 14.11 -0.07
CA LYS A 26 -0.54 15.24 0.41
C LYS A 26 0.17 14.87 1.72
N PRO A 27 1.29 15.54 2.07
CA PRO A 27 1.91 15.35 3.37
C PRO A 27 0.95 15.73 4.50
N MET A 28 0.89 14.90 5.55
CA MET A 28 -0.05 15.09 6.67
C MET A 28 0.64 15.16 8.03
N LEU A 29 0.06 15.94 8.94
CA LEU A 29 0.42 15.98 10.35
C LEU A 29 -0.11 14.75 11.08
N ALA A 30 0.54 14.38 12.19
CA ALA A 30 0.05 13.33 13.08
C ALA A 30 -1.37 13.62 13.61
N SER A 31 -1.67 14.89 13.88
CA SER A 31 -3.00 15.35 14.31
C SER A 31 -4.06 15.17 13.22
N GLU A 32 -3.72 15.41 11.96
CA GLU A 32 -4.64 15.21 10.82
C GLU A 32 -4.91 13.72 10.58
N ILE A 33 -3.89 12.87 10.72
CA ILE A 33 -4.04 11.40 10.63
C ILE A 33 -4.99 10.88 11.72
N LEU A 34 -4.83 11.39 12.95
CA LEU A 34 -5.72 11.05 14.08
C LEU A 34 -7.17 11.51 13.88
N ALA A 35 -7.37 12.63 13.16
CA ALA A 35 -8.71 13.13 12.88
C ALA A 35 -9.46 12.25 11.87
N ILE A 36 -8.74 11.62 10.93
CA ILE A 36 -9.31 10.72 9.92
C ILE A 36 -9.68 9.37 10.53
N ASP A 37 -8.78 8.78 11.32
CA ASP A 37 -9.04 7.51 11.99
C ASP A 37 -9.09 7.67 13.51
N GLN A 38 -10.31 7.93 14.01
CA GLN A 38 -10.61 8.09 15.43
C GLN A 38 -10.40 6.80 16.24
N LYS A 39 -10.18 5.64 15.60
CA LYS A 39 -9.85 4.40 16.31
C LYS A 39 -8.40 4.39 16.77
N LEU A 40 -7.55 5.23 16.20
CA LEU A 40 -6.13 5.33 16.56
C LEU A 40 -5.92 6.22 17.78
N LYS A 41 -5.16 5.72 18.75
CA LYS A 41 -4.74 6.51 19.92
C LYS A 41 -3.54 7.41 19.54
N PRO A 42 -3.44 8.65 20.05
CA PRO A 42 -2.32 9.57 19.75
C PRO A 42 -0.93 8.98 20.01
N ALA A 43 -0.75 8.26 21.11
CA ALA A 43 0.52 7.60 21.44
C ALA A 43 0.90 6.52 20.40
N THR A 44 -0.10 5.81 19.86
CA THR A 44 0.10 4.78 18.84
C THR A 44 0.55 5.38 17.53
N VAL A 45 -0.08 6.46 17.07
CA VAL A 45 0.28 7.14 15.82
C VAL A 45 1.70 7.70 15.89
N ASN A 46 2.05 8.38 16.99
CA ASN A 46 3.41 8.91 17.15
C ASN A 46 4.46 7.81 17.19
N THR A 47 4.18 6.69 17.88
CA THR A 47 5.09 5.54 17.93
C THR A 47 5.24 4.87 16.56
N ALA A 48 4.14 4.72 15.83
CA ALA A 48 4.14 4.15 14.49
C ALA A 48 4.91 5.05 13.52
N LEU A 49 4.64 6.36 13.49
CA LEU A 49 5.35 7.32 12.64
C LEU A 49 6.85 7.36 12.93
N LYS A 50 7.26 7.27 14.20
CA LYS A 50 8.68 7.17 14.58
C LYS A 50 9.33 5.92 13.98
N LYS A 51 8.69 4.75 14.13
CA LYS A 51 9.18 3.49 13.54
C LYS A 51 9.19 3.53 12.02
N MET A 52 8.18 4.14 11.40
CA MET A 52 8.07 4.29 9.96
C MET A 52 9.18 5.19 9.41
N LEU A 53 9.58 6.24 10.13
CA LEU A 53 10.76 7.05 9.79
C LEU A 53 12.06 6.23 9.87
N GLU A 54 12.26 5.46 10.93
CA GLU A 54 13.44 4.59 11.10
C GLU A 54 13.53 3.51 10.01
N LYS A 55 12.37 3.02 9.53
CA LYS A 55 12.26 2.06 8.41
C LYS A 55 12.27 2.72 7.03
N GLU A 56 12.40 4.04 6.94
CA GLU A 56 12.33 4.83 5.70
C GLU A 56 10.99 4.69 4.93
N LEU A 57 9.93 4.25 5.59
CA LEU A 57 8.60 4.10 5.00
C LEU A 57 7.90 5.44 4.75
N VAL A 58 8.22 6.43 5.58
CA VAL A 58 7.79 7.81 5.45
C VAL A 58 8.99 8.74 5.58
N VAL A 59 8.87 9.94 5.02
CA VAL A 59 9.83 11.02 5.20
C VAL A 59 9.11 12.28 5.66
N VAL A 60 9.82 13.13 6.39
CA VAL A 60 9.32 14.46 6.75
C VAL A 60 9.40 15.35 5.50
N ALA A 61 8.26 15.82 5.03
CA ALA A 61 8.19 16.71 3.88
C ALA A 61 8.42 18.18 4.28
N ASP A 62 7.89 18.58 5.43
CA ASP A 62 7.85 19.98 5.87
C ASP A 62 7.39 20.12 7.33
N PHE A 63 7.56 21.32 7.88
CA PHE A 63 7.14 21.70 9.22
C PHE A 63 6.04 22.75 9.15
N VAL A 64 4.91 22.51 9.80
CA VAL A 64 3.75 23.41 9.80
C VAL A 64 3.33 23.70 11.24
N LYS A 65 2.90 24.93 11.50
CA LYS A 65 2.38 25.32 12.82
C LYS A 65 1.08 24.55 13.13
N SER A 66 1.09 23.78 14.21
CA SER A 66 -0.04 23.01 14.74
C SER A 66 -0.36 23.56 16.14
N GLY A 67 -1.21 24.58 16.21
CA GLY A 67 -1.47 25.33 17.44
C GLY A 67 -0.27 26.18 17.84
N ASN A 68 0.27 25.97 19.04
CA ASN A 68 1.45 26.70 19.55
C ASN A 68 2.79 26.03 19.23
N VAL A 69 2.78 24.87 18.57
CA VAL A 69 3.99 24.08 18.28
C VAL A 69 4.10 23.83 16.78
N TYR A 70 5.32 23.67 16.25
CA TYR A 70 5.54 23.22 14.88
C TYR A 70 5.46 21.69 14.80
N GLY A 71 4.52 21.19 14.00
CA GLY A 71 4.34 19.77 13.71
C GLY A 71 5.05 19.37 12.41
N ARG A 72 5.51 18.11 12.35
CA ARG A 72 6.09 17.49 11.16
C ARG A 72 4.99 16.94 10.26
N ARG A 73 5.07 17.23 8.96
CA ARG A 73 4.25 16.58 7.94
C ARG A 73 4.98 15.41 7.33
N TYR A 74 4.29 14.27 7.24
CA TYR A 74 4.85 13.02 6.75
C TYR A 74 4.29 12.72 5.36
N LYS A 75 5.16 12.24 4.46
CA LYS A 75 4.74 11.65 3.18
C LYS A 75 5.26 10.22 3.05
N PRO A 76 4.54 9.33 2.38
CA PRO A 76 4.98 7.95 2.16
C PRO A 76 6.13 7.94 1.13
N THR A 77 7.13 7.07 1.36
CA THR A 77 8.25 6.87 0.45
C THR A 77 7.94 5.85 -0.64
N ILE A 78 7.07 4.89 -0.31
CA ILE A 78 6.59 3.83 -1.21
C ILE A 78 5.23 4.22 -1.80
N THR A 79 4.99 3.90 -3.08
CA THR A 79 3.70 4.13 -3.71
C THR A 79 2.71 3.03 -3.32
N GLN A 80 1.41 3.35 -3.29
CA GLN A 80 0.37 2.35 -3.01
C GLN A 80 0.48 1.16 -3.96
N LYS A 81 0.71 1.42 -5.25
CA LYS A 81 0.86 0.38 -6.27
C LYS A 81 2.04 -0.56 -5.97
N ASP A 82 3.20 -0.02 -5.62
CA ASP A 82 4.39 -0.82 -5.31
C ASP A 82 4.20 -1.65 -4.04
N PHE A 83 3.52 -1.08 -3.04
CA PHE A 83 3.16 -1.77 -1.81
C PHE A 83 2.20 -2.93 -2.06
N GLU A 84 1.13 -2.69 -2.83
CA GLU A 84 0.18 -3.73 -3.20
C GLU A 84 0.89 -4.82 -4.01
N MET A 85 1.72 -4.47 -5.00
CA MET A 85 2.51 -5.46 -5.74
C MET A 85 3.42 -6.32 -4.84
N GLN A 86 3.94 -5.75 -3.75
CA GLN A 86 4.73 -6.49 -2.78
C GLN A 86 3.87 -7.42 -1.92
N LYS A 87 2.63 -7.02 -1.57
CA LYS A 87 1.65 -7.90 -0.93
C LYS A 87 1.18 -9.02 -1.85
N PHE A 88 0.97 -8.72 -3.12
CA PHE A 88 0.61 -9.67 -4.18
C PHE A 88 1.81 -10.52 -4.65
N SER A 89 2.86 -10.69 -3.82
CA SER A 89 3.95 -11.64 -4.09
C SER A 89 3.48 -13.11 -4.06
N THR A 90 2.19 -13.36 -3.82
CA THR A 90 1.52 -14.61 -4.17
C THR A 90 1.49 -14.74 -5.69
N THR A 91 1.97 -15.85 -6.23
CA THR A 91 2.07 -16.03 -7.68
C THR A 91 0.68 -15.86 -8.30
N ALA A 92 0.56 -15.28 -9.49
CA ALA A 92 -0.73 -15.24 -10.19
C ALA A 92 -1.39 -16.64 -10.28
N ALA A 93 -0.57 -17.69 -10.34
CA ALA A 93 -0.99 -19.09 -10.26
C ALA A 93 -1.67 -19.47 -8.92
N ASP A 94 -1.16 -18.96 -7.80
CA ASP A 94 -1.70 -19.25 -6.46
C ASP A 94 -3.07 -18.59 -6.26
N LEU A 95 -3.28 -17.39 -6.82
CA LEU A 95 -4.58 -16.72 -6.82
C LEU A 95 -5.60 -17.48 -7.67
N VAL A 96 -5.20 -17.96 -8.85
CA VAL A 96 -6.04 -18.79 -9.72
C VAL A 96 -6.42 -20.10 -9.01
N ASN A 97 -5.48 -20.74 -8.32
CA ASN A 97 -5.75 -21.95 -7.54
C ASN A 97 -6.75 -21.70 -6.39
N ALA A 98 -6.71 -20.51 -5.77
CA ALA A 98 -7.66 -20.15 -4.71
C ALA A 98 -9.10 -19.99 -5.23
N LEU A 99 -9.29 -19.56 -6.48
CA LEU A 99 -10.61 -19.42 -7.09
C LEU A 99 -11.31 -20.78 -7.29
N SER A 100 -10.54 -21.85 -7.50
CA SER A 100 -11.07 -23.22 -7.63
C SER A 100 -11.74 -23.77 -6.37
N HIS A 101 -11.59 -23.10 -5.21
CA HIS A 101 -12.24 -23.48 -3.96
C HIS A 101 -13.60 -22.79 -3.74
N ASN A 102 -14.05 -21.94 -4.66
CA ASN A 102 -15.33 -21.25 -4.54
C ASN A 102 -16.51 -22.16 -4.96
N LYS A 103 -17.69 -21.96 -4.37
CA LYS A 103 -18.82 -22.91 -4.46
C LYS A 103 -19.64 -22.82 -5.76
N ASP A 104 -19.58 -21.70 -6.48
CA ASP A 104 -20.29 -21.50 -7.75
C ASP A 104 -19.34 -21.70 -8.93
N THR A 105 -19.32 -22.93 -9.45
CA THR A 105 -18.42 -23.36 -10.52
C THR A 105 -18.61 -22.59 -11.83
N ASP A 106 -19.85 -22.20 -12.14
CA ASP A 106 -20.18 -21.48 -13.38
C ASP A 106 -19.64 -20.04 -13.36
N SER A 107 -19.75 -19.36 -12.23
CA SER A 107 -19.18 -18.01 -12.04
C SER A 107 -17.65 -18.04 -12.08
N VAL A 108 -17.03 -19.09 -11.54
CA VAL A 108 -15.56 -19.25 -11.57
C VAL A 108 -15.05 -19.50 -12.98
N LEU A 109 -15.77 -20.29 -13.79
CA LEU A 109 -15.42 -20.53 -15.20
C LEU A 109 -15.45 -19.23 -16.01
N GLU A 110 -16.49 -18.41 -15.85
CA GLU A 110 -16.59 -17.12 -16.55
C GLU A 110 -15.46 -16.15 -16.13
N GLU A 111 -15.10 -16.13 -14.85
CA GLU A 111 -13.96 -15.33 -14.37
C GLU A 111 -12.62 -15.85 -14.93
N LEU A 112 -12.44 -17.16 -15.06
CA LEU A 112 -11.24 -17.77 -15.63
C LEU A 112 -11.10 -17.45 -17.13
N ASP A 113 -12.18 -17.53 -17.91
CA ASP A 113 -12.17 -17.20 -19.33
C ASP A 113 -11.80 -15.72 -19.56
N ASN A 114 -12.37 -14.83 -18.75
CA ASN A 114 -12.03 -13.41 -18.76
C ASN A 114 -10.55 -13.17 -18.41
N LEU A 115 -10.02 -13.88 -17.41
CA LEU A 115 -8.61 -13.82 -17.05
C LEU A 115 -7.71 -14.29 -18.20
N GLU A 116 -8.08 -15.37 -18.90
CA GLU A 116 -7.32 -15.88 -20.04
C GLU A 116 -7.25 -14.84 -21.17
N GLU A 117 -8.36 -14.17 -21.48
CA GLU A 117 -8.40 -13.13 -22.50
C GLU A 117 -7.47 -11.95 -22.14
N ILE A 118 -7.49 -11.51 -20.88
CA ILE A 118 -6.62 -10.44 -20.38
C ILE A 118 -5.15 -10.86 -20.48
N ILE A 119 -4.81 -12.09 -20.09
CA ILE A 119 -3.44 -12.62 -20.17
C ILE A 119 -2.96 -12.66 -21.62
N LYS A 120 -3.79 -13.15 -22.57
CA LYS A 120 -3.48 -13.15 -24.01
C LYS A 120 -3.18 -11.74 -24.52
N LYS A 121 -4.06 -10.76 -24.22
CA LYS A 121 -3.87 -9.35 -24.61
C LYS A 121 -2.57 -8.76 -24.04
N GLN A 122 -2.23 -9.07 -22.79
CA GLN A 122 -0.98 -8.57 -22.18
C GLN A 122 0.26 -9.23 -22.79
N ARG A 123 0.22 -10.53 -23.09
CA ARG A 123 1.32 -11.24 -23.78
C ARG A 123 1.61 -10.61 -25.14
N GLU A 124 0.58 -10.32 -25.93
CA GLU A 124 0.74 -9.65 -27.22
C GLU A 124 1.35 -8.26 -27.09
N LYS A 125 0.91 -7.46 -26.10
CA LYS A 125 1.47 -6.13 -25.83
C LYS A 125 2.95 -6.19 -25.45
N ILE A 126 3.35 -7.19 -24.68
CA ILE A 126 4.75 -7.38 -24.28
C ILE A 126 5.59 -7.86 -25.48
N MET A 127 5.07 -8.78 -26.29
CA MET A 127 5.75 -9.24 -27.51
C MET A 127 5.93 -8.13 -28.55
N LYS A 128 4.95 -7.22 -28.69
CA LYS A 128 5.05 -6.05 -29.60
C LYS A 128 6.00 -4.95 -29.09
N LYS A 129 6.35 -4.96 -27.80
CA LYS A 129 7.31 -4.02 -27.20
C LYS A 129 8.76 -4.52 -27.25
N LYS A 130 8.97 -5.76 -27.70
CA LYS A 130 10.27 -6.41 -27.79
C LYS A 130 10.79 -6.30 -29.23
#